data_AF-A0A9P4WB31-F1
#
_entry.id   AF-A0A9P4WB31-F1
#
_cell.length_a   1.000
_cell.length_b   1.000
_cell.length_c   1.000
_cell.angle_alpha   90.00
_cell.angle_beta   90.00
_cell.angle_gamma   90.00
#
_symmetry.space_group_name_H-M   'P 1'
#
loop_
_entity.id
_entity.type
_entity.pdbx_description
1 polymer ?
#
loop_
_entity_poly.entity_id
_entity_poly.type
_entity_poly.pdbx_seq_one_letter_code
_entity_poly.pdbx_strand_id
1 'polypeptide(L)'
;MDRYLLQDEIMIDDSVNNNPIVGLKKRLDVNTRLQHRLSHLLGTGVRVLHCDGVLEIYILPITGAPQKRRQSSPIRDSTKSLKRFSEDLDKVLTQLMRSETDSSKGEAVDELWDIILLQVYQHSDSVVKAMQSAFIKYHAQFSDLVAQILGLADTDDHISARDTEVGDLVIHLHQLVSTYNGSVAQNNKLIEWAWEVTRSTNSLEERLRQLLPGIFATELSEAIHLLGHSSRTKYTIIRAATEPSVRCVRVRFGNPPKPRSDSASSSSKTSSPKRSSRGQNHNVATPSAVKNTPAGAILAGPTSNGPDRYPDITDLQPMYLQAVAMLIDSVFRYEMVPVGCDAYYLFGFVTCQDQSEERALCGYYRTFLETAQTPIVPLCEKMARALQLGTLNGLLHNKGLQDLKMSHPSLHDFLMVKSTERPTLFRLIQFIRDVDNEKPLPVLKRDYFTLCQQPEHVAMLKKVYDKILNHVRTVRLHDACRFGRLQELAVEVLGPLDYTTCRLLKNEFPHPLIGFDDDRGLKL
;
A
#
# COMPACT_ATOMS: atom_id res chain seq x y z
N MET A 1 -8.17 1.68 -29.87
CA MET A 1 -7.39 2.40 -28.84
C MET A 1 -8.25 2.78 -27.65
N ASP A 2 -9.44 3.38 -27.85
CA ASP A 2 -10.28 3.84 -26.72
C ASP A 2 -10.76 2.77 -25.74
N ARG A 3 -11.04 1.53 -26.18
CA ARG A 3 -11.45 0.45 -25.26
C ARG A 3 -10.39 0.06 -24.24
N TYR A 4 -9.10 0.09 -24.62
CA TYR A 4 -8.01 -0.31 -23.73
C TYR A 4 -7.72 0.76 -22.67
N LEU A 5 -7.79 2.05 -23.03
CA LEU A 5 -7.65 3.15 -22.07
C LEU A 5 -8.77 3.16 -21.03
N LEU A 6 -9.99 2.83 -21.45
CA LEU A 6 -11.14 2.67 -20.56
C LEU A 6 -10.94 1.50 -19.57
N GLN A 7 -10.29 0.43 -19.99
CA GLN A 7 -10.08 -0.76 -19.14
C GLN A 7 -9.10 -0.49 -18.01
N ASP A 8 -8.03 0.25 -18.27
CA ASP A 8 -7.06 0.68 -17.24
C ASP A 8 -7.67 1.69 -16.25
N GLU A 9 -8.53 2.60 -16.74
CA GLU A 9 -9.24 3.55 -15.86
C GLU A 9 -10.28 2.88 -14.95
N ILE A 10 -10.86 1.75 -15.37
CA ILE A 10 -11.82 0.98 -14.59
C ILE A 10 -11.18 0.34 -13.35
N MET A 11 -9.88 0.00 -13.42
CA MET A 11 -9.17 -0.73 -12.35
C MET A 11 -8.56 0.15 -11.27
N ILE A 12 -8.71 1.48 -11.39
CA ILE A 12 -8.19 2.42 -10.41
C ILE A 12 -8.87 2.27 -9.05
N ASP A 13 -8.05 2.10 -8.02
CA ASP A 13 -8.50 2.11 -6.64
C ASP A 13 -8.65 3.56 -6.12
N ASP A 14 -9.91 3.96 -5.91
CA ASP A 14 -10.25 5.25 -5.29
C ASP A 14 -10.44 5.16 -3.76
N SER A 15 -10.23 3.98 -3.15
CA SER A 15 -10.26 3.82 -1.69
C SER A 15 -9.00 4.37 -1.01
N VAL A 16 -7.92 4.55 -1.77
CA VAL A 16 -6.67 5.16 -1.30
C VAL A 16 -6.61 6.65 -1.67
N ASN A 17 -6.14 7.48 -0.74
CA ASN A 17 -6.03 8.95 -0.91
C ASN A 17 -4.99 9.40 -1.95
N ASN A 18 -4.43 8.47 -2.74
CA ASN A 18 -3.40 8.76 -3.73
C ASN A 18 -4.02 8.94 -5.11
N ASN A 19 -3.77 10.09 -5.77
CA ASN A 19 -4.24 10.31 -7.14
C ASN A 19 -3.37 9.49 -8.11
N PRO A 20 -3.93 8.49 -8.80
CA PRO A 20 -3.15 7.65 -9.70
C PRO A 20 -2.69 8.46 -10.92
N ILE A 21 -1.46 8.19 -11.34
CA ILE A 21 -0.84 8.77 -12.53
C ILE A 21 -0.74 7.65 -13.56
N VAL A 22 -1.49 7.74 -14.66
CA VAL A 22 -1.36 6.80 -15.77
C VAL A 22 -0.38 7.36 -16.81
N GLY A 23 0.64 6.57 -17.15
CA GLY A 23 1.56 6.85 -18.26
C GLY A 23 2.43 8.12 -18.12
N LEU A 24 2.86 8.47 -16.89
CA LEU A 24 3.73 9.62 -16.56
C LEU A 24 3.24 11.02 -17.02
N LYS A 25 2.10 11.16 -17.72
CA LYS A 25 1.79 12.39 -18.46
C LYS A 25 0.50 13.09 -18.08
N LYS A 26 -0.48 12.44 -17.44
CA LYS A 26 -1.73 13.11 -17.04
C LYS A 26 -2.29 12.54 -15.74
N ARG A 27 -2.62 13.43 -14.80
CA ARG A 27 -3.43 13.07 -13.62
C ARG A 27 -4.83 12.70 -14.11
N LEU A 28 -5.34 11.57 -13.64
CA LEU A 28 -6.67 11.15 -13.97
C LEU A 28 -7.68 11.94 -13.15
N ASP A 29 -8.61 12.60 -13.85
CA ASP A 29 -9.65 13.41 -13.25
C ASP A 29 -10.68 12.53 -12.54
N VAL A 30 -10.88 12.78 -11.24
CA VAL A 30 -11.83 12.05 -10.40
C VAL A 30 -13.26 12.26 -10.91
N ASN A 31 -13.58 13.44 -11.45
CA ASN A 31 -14.92 13.76 -11.93
C ASN A 31 -15.29 12.96 -13.18
N THR A 32 -14.36 12.81 -14.12
CA THR A 32 -14.51 11.94 -15.29
C THR A 32 -14.73 10.48 -14.88
N ARG A 33 -13.96 9.96 -13.90
CA ARG A 33 -14.15 8.60 -13.38
C ARG A 33 -15.50 8.43 -12.68
N LEU A 34 -15.89 9.39 -11.84
CA LEU A 34 -17.20 9.42 -11.18
C LEU A 34 -18.32 9.35 -12.22
N GLN A 35 -18.25 10.20 -13.25
CA GLN A 35 -19.24 10.23 -14.33
C GLN A 35 -19.37 8.86 -15.00
N HIS A 36 -18.24 8.25 -15.37
CA HIS A 36 -18.24 6.96 -16.07
C HIS A 36 -18.75 5.83 -15.18
N ARG A 37 -18.24 5.71 -13.95
CA ARG A 37 -18.60 4.65 -13.01
C ARG A 37 -20.06 4.71 -12.59
N LEU A 38 -20.55 5.92 -12.27
CA LEU A 38 -21.95 6.11 -11.91
C LEU A 38 -22.90 5.90 -13.10
N SER A 39 -22.51 6.33 -14.31
CA SER A 39 -23.28 6.03 -15.53
C SER A 39 -23.39 4.53 -15.77
N HIS A 40 -22.29 3.80 -15.57
CA HIS A 40 -22.26 2.35 -15.72
C HIS A 40 -23.12 1.66 -14.66
N LEU A 41 -22.99 2.06 -13.39
CA LEU A 41 -23.76 1.55 -12.25
C LEU A 41 -25.27 1.70 -12.48
N LEU A 42 -25.71 2.87 -12.96
CA LEU A 42 -27.12 3.20 -13.12
C LEU A 42 -27.70 2.78 -14.48
N GLY A 43 -26.85 2.39 -15.43
CA GLY A 43 -27.28 2.11 -16.80
C GLY A 43 -27.85 3.32 -17.55
N THR A 44 -27.70 4.53 -17.02
CA THR A 44 -28.17 5.80 -17.61
C THR A 44 -27.03 6.79 -17.79
N GLY A 45 -27.27 7.89 -18.50
CA GLY A 45 -26.29 8.97 -18.60
C GLY A 45 -26.16 9.73 -17.29
N VAL A 46 -24.92 9.99 -16.86
CA VAL A 46 -24.60 10.91 -15.77
C VAL A 46 -23.76 12.05 -16.35
N ARG A 47 -23.96 13.26 -15.84
CA ARG A 47 -23.06 14.40 -16.08
C ARG A 47 -22.56 14.94 -14.76
N VAL A 48 -21.25 15.15 -14.67
CA VAL A 48 -20.61 15.74 -13.49
C VAL A 48 -20.06 17.11 -13.88
N LEU A 49 -20.47 18.14 -13.15
CA LEU A 49 -19.99 19.50 -13.31
C LEU A 49 -19.31 19.94 -12.02
N HIS A 50 -18.20 20.66 -12.14
CA HIS A 50 -17.49 21.22 -11.00
C HIS A 50 -17.30 22.73 -11.25
N CYS A 51 -18.06 23.55 -10.52
CA CYS A 51 -18.03 25.01 -10.65
C CYS A 51 -17.95 25.65 -9.26
N ASP A 52 -16.98 26.53 -9.04
CA ASP A 52 -16.84 27.33 -7.80
C ASP A 52 -16.88 26.53 -6.50
N GLY A 53 -16.26 25.33 -6.52
CA GLY A 53 -16.24 24.41 -5.39
C GLY A 53 -17.57 23.71 -5.13
N VAL A 54 -18.51 23.74 -6.08
CA VAL A 54 -19.74 22.94 -6.05
C VAL A 54 -19.60 21.79 -7.04
N LEU A 55 -19.73 20.55 -6.55
CA LEU A 55 -19.82 19.35 -7.36
C LEU A 55 -21.30 19.07 -7.67
N GLU A 56 -21.73 19.31 -8.90
CA GLU A 56 -23.09 19.05 -9.36
C GLU A 56 -23.16 17.76 -10.19
N ILE A 57 -23.93 16.79 -9.73
CA ILE A 57 -24.13 15.48 -10.38
C ILE A 57 -25.55 15.44 -10.95
N TYR A 58 -25.66 15.32 -12.26
CA TYR A 58 -26.92 15.21 -12.98
C TYR A 58 -27.15 13.77 -13.46
N ILE A 59 -28.16 13.11 -12.91
CA ILE A 59 -28.62 11.79 -13.35
C ILE A 59 -29.68 12.00 -14.42
N LEU A 60 -29.36 11.63 -15.66
CA LEU A 60 -30.24 11.86 -16.80
C LEU A 60 -31.37 10.82 -16.83
N PRO A 61 -32.58 11.22 -17.24
CA PRO A 61 -33.64 10.27 -17.52
C PRO A 61 -33.24 9.39 -18.70
N ILE A 62 -33.70 8.15 -18.70
CA ILE A 62 -33.50 7.21 -19.80
C ILE A 62 -34.27 7.75 -21.01
N THR A 63 -33.56 8.39 -21.94
CA THR A 63 -34.12 9.08 -23.10
C THR A 63 -33.72 8.32 -24.36
N GLY A 64 -34.41 7.21 -24.62
CA GLY A 64 -34.19 6.43 -25.83
C GLY A 64 -34.92 5.09 -25.83
N ALA A 65 -35.27 4.61 -27.03
CA ALA A 65 -35.62 3.20 -27.24
C ALA A 65 -34.51 2.32 -26.66
N PRO A 66 -34.82 1.16 -26.05
CA PRO A 66 -33.83 0.30 -25.42
C PRO A 66 -32.74 -0.03 -26.43
N GLN A 67 -31.60 0.68 -26.35
CA GLN A 67 -30.41 0.28 -27.06
C GLN A 67 -30.15 -1.17 -26.65
N LYS A 68 -29.74 -2.01 -27.61
CA LYS A 68 -29.38 -3.44 -27.46
C LYS A 68 -28.24 -3.66 -26.44
N ARG A 69 -28.39 -3.19 -25.20
CA ARG A 69 -27.52 -3.45 -24.06
C ARG A 69 -27.93 -4.81 -23.53
N ARG A 70 -27.09 -5.80 -23.82
CA ARG A 70 -27.29 -7.23 -23.57
C ARG A 70 -27.40 -7.64 -22.09
N GLN A 71 -27.47 -6.73 -21.11
CA GLN A 71 -27.19 -7.10 -19.72
C GLN A 71 -28.06 -6.46 -18.63
N SER A 72 -29.14 -5.74 -18.96
CA SER A 72 -30.04 -5.21 -17.93
C SER A 72 -31.50 -5.52 -18.27
N SER A 73 -32.12 -6.39 -17.46
CA SER A 73 -33.55 -6.60 -17.43
C SER A 73 -34.29 -5.26 -17.28
N PRO A 74 -35.35 -4.99 -18.04
CA PRO A 74 -36.05 -3.72 -18.00
C PRO A 74 -36.76 -3.53 -16.64
N ILE A 75 -36.19 -2.69 -15.77
CA ILE A 75 -36.85 -2.22 -14.55
C ILE A 75 -38.07 -1.38 -14.98
N ARG A 76 -39.28 -1.91 -14.77
CA ARG A 76 -40.56 -1.30 -15.21
C ARG A 76 -40.88 0.08 -14.59
N ASP A 77 -40.11 0.53 -13.58
CA ASP A 77 -40.24 1.85 -12.92
C ASP A 77 -38.90 2.61 -12.84
N SER A 78 -38.02 2.44 -13.83
CA SER A 78 -36.65 2.97 -13.82
C SER A 78 -36.55 4.46 -13.52
N THR A 79 -37.42 5.31 -14.08
CA THR A 79 -37.39 6.76 -13.86
C THR A 79 -37.70 7.15 -12.41
N LYS A 80 -38.69 6.51 -11.77
CA LYS A 80 -39.04 6.79 -10.36
C LYS A 80 -37.95 6.30 -9.42
N SER A 81 -37.40 5.11 -9.67
CA SER A 81 -36.26 4.56 -8.93
C SER A 81 -35.03 5.46 -9.05
N LEU A 82 -34.68 5.92 -10.26
CA LEU A 82 -33.54 6.82 -10.48
C LEU A 82 -33.75 8.19 -9.80
N LYS A 83 -34.97 8.72 -9.83
CA LYS A 83 -35.30 9.96 -9.11
C LYS A 83 -35.10 9.79 -7.60
N ARG A 84 -35.65 8.72 -7.02
CA ARG A 84 -35.47 8.42 -5.59
C ARG A 84 -33.99 8.22 -5.23
N PHE A 85 -33.26 7.43 -6.02
CA PHE A 85 -31.82 7.27 -5.86
C PHE A 85 -31.08 8.61 -5.87
N SER A 86 -31.45 9.53 -6.76
CA SER A 86 -30.82 10.86 -6.82
C SER A 86 -31.08 11.71 -5.57
N GLU A 87 -32.29 11.61 -5.00
CA GLU A 87 -32.70 12.34 -3.79
C GLU A 87 -31.98 11.76 -2.55
N ASP A 88 -31.93 10.43 -2.45
CA ASP A 88 -31.23 9.74 -1.36
C ASP A 88 -29.71 10.00 -1.44
N LEU A 89 -29.13 9.99 -2.65
CA LEU A 89 -27.72 10.31 -2.87
C LEU A 89 -27.39 11.77 -2.53
N ASP A 90 -28.24 12.74 -2.89
CA ASP A 90 -28.07 14.16 -2.51
C ASP A 90 -28.01 14.34 -0.99
N LYS A 91 -28.96 13.70 -0.29
CA LYS A 91 -29.05 13.73 1.17
C LYS A 91 -27.78 13.17 1.82
N VAL A 92 -27.35 11.98 1.42
CA VAL A 92 -26.20 11.30 2.04
C VAL A 92 -24.89 12.02 1.74
N LEU A 93 -24.68 12.53 0.53
CA LEU A 93 -23.46 13.29 0.22
C LEU A 93 -23.43 14.63 0.94
N THR A 94 -24.59 15.27 1.13
CA THR A 94 -24.69 16.48 1.97
C THR A 94 -24.34 16.16 3.43
N GLN A 95 -24.79 15.02 3.96
CA GLN A 95 -24.45 14.58 5.32
C GLN A 95 -22.96 14.26 5.44
N LEU A 96 -22.38 13.52 4.48
CA LEU A 96 -20.95 13.19 4.45
C LEU A 96 -20.08 14.45 4.48
N MET A 97 -20.46 15.49 3.73
CA MET A 97 -19.72 16.76 3.68
C MET A 97 -19.84 17.61 4.94
N ARG A 98 -20.97 17.51 5.66
CA ARG A 98 -21.22 18.25 6.90
C ARG A 98 -20.69 17.54 8.15
N SER A 99 -20.28 16.27 8.01
CA SER A 99 -19.83 15.45 9.12
C SER A 99 -18.45 15.90 9.62
N GLU A 100 -18.37 16.39 10.84
CA GLU A 100 -17.12 16.82 11.47
C GLU A 100 -16.37 15.66 12.15
N THR A 101 -17.11 14.66 12.63
CA THR A 101 -16.57 13.52 13.37
C THR A 101 -16.39 12.28 12.49
N ASP A 102 -15.43 11.43 12.81
CA ASP A 102 -15.20 10.19 12.05
C ASP A 102 -16.38 9.22 12.17
N SER A 103 -17.10 9.21 13.30
CA SER A 103 -18.29 8.40 13.50
C SER A 103 -19.43 8.78 12.53
N SER A 104 -19.73 10.08 12.43
CA SER A 104 -20.81 10.57 11.54
C SER A 104 -20.46 10.37 10.05
N LYS A 105 -19.17 10.46 9.70
CA LYS A 105 -18.69 10.10 8.36
C LYS A 105 -18.87 8.61 8.08
N GLY A 106 -18.56 7.74 9.04
CA GLY A 106 -18.77 6.30 8.93
C GLY A 106 -20.23 5.96 8.64
N GLU A 107 -21.15 6.51 9.44
CA GLU A 107 -22.60 6.31 9.25
C GLU A 107 -23.08 6.77 7.87
N ALA A 108 -22.61 7.93 7.38
CA ALA A 108 -22.96 8.40 6.05
C ALA A 108 -22.39 7.52 4.92
N VAL A 109 -21.21 6.93 5.12
CA VAL A 109 -20.61 5.97 4.18
C VAL A 109 -21.40 4.67 4.13
N ASP A 110 -21.90 4.20 5.27
CA ASP A 110 -22.75 3.01 5.35
C ASP A 110 -24.12 3.26 4.70
N GLU A 111 -24.77 4.41 4.97
CA GLU A 111 -26.04 4.80 4.32
C GLU A 111 -25.87 4.93 2.80
N LEU A 112 -24.73 5.47 2.32
CA LEU A 112 -24.40 5.51 0.90
C LEU A 112 -24.33 4.10 0.30
N TRP A 113 -23.74 3.16 1.04
CA TRP A 113 -23.60 1.80 0.58
C TRP A 113 -24.94 1.08 0.46
N ASP A 114 -25.83 1.25 1.43
CA ASP A 114 -27.18 0.70 1.40
C ASP A 114 -27.98 1.20 0.18
N ILE A 115 -27.89 2.50 -0.13
CA ILE A 115 -28.52 3.10 -1.32
C ILE A 115 -27.99 2.46 -2.61
N ILE A 116 -26.67 2.29 -2.71
CA ILE A 116 -26.04 1.65 -3.87
C ILE A 116 -26.48 0.19 -3.99
N LEU A 117 -26.43 -0.57 -2.89
CA LEU A 117 -26.81 -1.99 -2.86
C LEU A 117 -28.26 -2.20 -3.31
N LEU A 118 -29.20 -1.39 -2.80
CA LEU A 118 -30.60 -1.45 -3.18
C LEU A 118 -30.78 -1.20 -4.69
N GLN A 119 -30.01 -0.27 -5.26
CA GLN A 119 -30.10 0.07 -6.67
C GLN A 119 -29.51 -1.01 -7.58
N VAL A 120 -28.41 -1.66 -7.18
CA VAL A 120 -27.70 -2.64 -8.02
C VAL A 120 -28.12 -4.08 -7.80
N TYR A 121 -28.89 -4.37 -6.75
CA TYR A 121 -29.22 -5.71 -6.30
C TYR A 121 -29.70 -6.65 -7.41
N GLN A 122 -30.64 -6.20 -8.26
CA GLN A 122 -31.17 -7.03 -9.35
C GLN A 122 -30.10 -7.38 -10.38
N HIS A 123 -29.20 -6.44 -10.68
CA HIS A 123 -28.11 -6.67 -11.63
C HIS A 123 -27.06 -7.59 -11.03
N SER A 124 -26.61 -7.34 -9.80
CA SER A 124 -25.64 -8.20 -9.13
C SER A 124 -26.18 -9.62 -8.93
N ASP A 125 -27.45 -9.79 -8.54
CA ASP A 125 -28.10 -11.11 -8.44
C ASP A 125 -28.07 -11.87 -9.78
N SER A 126 -28.34 -11.17 -10.89
CA SER A 126 -28.24 -11.77 -12.22
C SER A 126 -26.82 -12.19 -12.60
N VAL A 127 -25.81 -11.41 -12.20
CA VAL A 127 -24.39 -11.72 -12.42
C VAL A 127 -23.98 -12.95 -11.58
N VAL A 128 -24.38 -13.03 -10.31
CA VAL A 128 -24.10 -14.19 -9.47
C VAL A 128 -24.75 -15.45 -10.02
N LYS A 129 -26.01 -15.38 -10.49
CA LYS A 129 -26.69 -16.51 -11.16
C LYS A 129 -25.99 -16.93 -12.47
N ALA A 130 -25.43 -15.97 -13.21
CA ALA A 130 -24.61 -16.27 -14.37
C ALA A 130 -23.31 -16.99 -13.97
N MET A 131 -22.66 -16.59 -12.87
CA MET A 131 -21.50 -17.31 -12.31
C MET A 131 -21.87 -18.74 -11.88
N GLN A 132 -23.00 -18.93 -11.18
CA GLN A 132 -23.50 -20.27 -10.81
C GLN A 132 -23.65 -21.15 -12.06
N SER A 133 -24.25 -20.59 -13.11
CA SER A 133 -24.44 -21.28 -14.39
C SER A 133 -23.12 -21.62 -15.07
N ALA A 134 -22.12 -20.72 -15.01
CA ALA A 134 -20.78 -20.96 -15.54
C ALA A 134 -20.08 -22.10 -14.79
N PHE A 135 -20.10 -22.12 -13.45
CA PHE A 135 -19.51 -23.21 -12.67
C PHE A 135 -20.18 -24.57 -12.94
N ILE A 136 -21.50 -24.60 -13.14
CA ILE A 136 -22.22 -25.83 -13.52
C ILE A 136 -21.80 -26.28 -14.93
N LYS A 137 -21.77 -25.35 -15.89
CA LYS A 137 -21.40 -25.60 -17.29
C LYS A 137 -19.96 -26.12 -17.44
N TYR A 138 -19.04 -25.60 -16.63
CA TYR A 138 -17.61 -25.93 -16.65
C TYR A 138 -17.18 -26.80 -15.45
N HIS A 139 -18.10 -27.59 -14.89
CA HIS A 139 -17.86 -28.34 -13.66
C HIS A 139 -16.68 -29.32 -13.77
N ALA A 140 -16.51 -29.99 -14.92
CA ALA A 140 -15.39 -30.90 -15.15
C ALA A 140 -14.04 -30.17 -15.05
N GLN A 141 -13.88 -29.04 -15.76
CA GLN A 141 -12.63 -28.28 -15.76
C GLN A 141 -12.35 -27.62 -14.41
N PHE A 142 -13.39 -27.19 -13.70
CA PHE A 142 -13.25 -26.72 -12.33
C PHE A 142 -12.81 -27.85 -11.38
N SER A 143 -13.36 -29.06 -11.54
CA SER A 143 -12.98 -30.22 -10.71
C SER A 143 -11.54 -30.64 -10.96
N ASP A 144 -11.09 -30.60 -12.22
CA ASP A 144 -9.68 -30.84 -12.58
C ASP A 144 -8.76 -29.79 -11.94
N LEU A 145 -9.15 -28.51 -11.96
CA LEU A 145 -8.41 -27.44 -11.28
C LEU A 145 -8.30 -27.75 -9.77
N VAL A 146 -9.41 -28.10 -9.11
CA VAL A 146 -9.41 -28.42 -7.67
C VAL A 146 -8.50 -29.60 -7.37
N ALA A 147 -8.58 -30.68 -8.15
CA ALA A 147 -7.72 -31.85 -7.98
C ALA A 147 -6.24 -31.49 -8.15
N GLN A 148 -5.92 -30.61 -9.10
CA GLN A 148 -4.56 -30.13 -9.33
C GLN A 148 -4.06 -29.23 -8.20
N ILE A 149 -4.86 -28.27 -7.72
CA ILE A 149 -4.51 -27.39 -6.59
C ILE A 149 -4.31 -28.19 -5.30
N LEU A 150 -5.09 -29.26 -5.10
CA LEU A 150 -4.95 -30.16 -3.94
C LEU A 150 -3.84 -31.22 -4.10
N GLY A 151 -3.13 -31.26 -5.22
CA GLY A 151 -2.07 -32.23 -5.48
C GLY A 151 -2.57 -33.68 -5.64
N LEU A 152 -3.85 -33.87 -5.97
CA LEU A 152 -4.47 -35.20 -6.15
C LEU A 152 -4.33 -35.73 -7.58
N ALA A 153 -4.00 -34.87 -8.54
CA ALA A 153 -3.75 -35.26 -9.91
C ALA A 153 -2.25 -35.54 -10.10
N ASP A 154 -1.90 -36.80 -10.43
CA ASP A 154 -0.59 -37.20 -10.96
C ASP A 154 -0.41 -36.53 -12.33
N THR A 155 -0.08 -35.24 -12.30
CA THR A 155 0.30 -34.49 -13.49
C THR A 155 1.81 -34.42 -13.51
N ASP A 156 2.41 -35.23 -14.38
CA ASP A 156 3.85 -35.30 -14.63
C ASP A 156 4.46 -33.88 -14.70
N ASP A 157 5.36 -33.59 -13.75
CA ASP A 157 6.38 -32.52 -13.73
C ASP A 157 5.98 -31.04 -13.96
N HIS A 158 4.70 -30.67 -14.04
CA HIS A 158 4.28 -29.27 -14.28
C HIS A 158 3.37 -28.64 -13.22
N ILE A 159 3.11 -29.33 -12.10
CA ILE A 159 2.29 -28.80 -10.99
C ILE A 159 2.96 -27.59 -10.31
N SER A 160 4.31 -27.57 -10.27
CA SER A 160 5.11 -26.51 -9.65
C SER A 160 5.03 -25.14 -10.35
N ALA A 161 4.31 -25.03 -11.47
CA ALA A 161 4.22 -23.79 -12.26
C ALA A 161 2.81 -23.15 -12.27
N ARG A 162 1.82 -23.74 -11.58
CA ARG A 162 0.45 -23.22 -11.59
C ARG A 162 0.24 -22.17 -10.52
N ASP A 163 -0.55 -21.17 -10.88
CA ASP A 163 -0.90 -20.03 -10.04
C ASP A 163 -1.86 -20.45 -8.91
N THR A 164 -1.31 -20.93 -7.81
CA THR A 164 -2.08 -21.42 -6.66
C THR A 164 -2.91 -20.33 -6.00
N GLU A 165 -2.41 -19.10 -5.95
CA GLU A 165 -3.14 -17.94 -5.43
C GLU A 165 -4.46 -17.74 -6.17
N VAL A 166 -4.44 -17.68 -7.51
CA VAL A 166 -5.68 -17.51 -8.29
C VAL A 166 -6.53 -18.78 -8.27
N GLY A 167 -5.92 -19.96 -8.18
CA GLY A 167 -6.62 -21.22 -7.95
C GLY A 167 -7.48 -21.19 -6.69
N ASP A 168 -6.89 -20.79 -5.56
CA ASP A 168 -7.58 -20.66 -4.27
C ASP A 168 -8.71 -19.62 -4.32
N LEU A 169 -8.50 -18.51 -5.03
CA LEU A 169 -9.55 -17.51 -5.26
C LEU A 169 -10.72 -18.08 -6.05
N VAL A 170 -10.48 -18.87 -7.10
CA VAL A 170 -11.54 -19.51 -7.89
C VAL A 170 -12.32 -20.52 -7.03
N ILE A 171 -11.62 -21.28 -6.18
CA ILE A 171 -12.25 -22.22 -5.23
C ILE A 171 -13.13 -21.48 -4.23
N HIS A 172 -12.62 -20.39 -3.65
CA HIS A 172 -13.38 -19.59 -2.70
C HIS A 172 -14.60 -18.92 -3.36
N LEU A 173 -14.44 -18.40 -4.58
CA LEU A 173 -15.55 -17.86 -5.36
C LEU A 173 -16.63 -18.91 -5.58
N HIS A 174 -16.25 -20.13 -5.97
CA HIS A 174 -17.20 -21.23 -6.14
C HIS A 174 -17.98 -21.48 -4.84
N GLN A 175 -17.32 -21.53 -3.67
CA GLN A 175 -18.00 -21.70 -2.38
C GLN A 175 -19.01 -20.58 -2.08
N LEU A 176 -18.63 -19.32 -2.31
CA LEU A 176 -19.52 -18.17 -2.10
C LEU A 176 -20.72 -18.21 -3.06
N VAL A 177 -20.48 -18.55 -4.33
CA VAL A 177 -21.48 -18.61 -5.39
C VAL A 177 -22.42 -19.82 -5.19
N SER A 178 -21.93 -20.97 -4.75
CA SER A 178 -22.75 -22.15 -4.45
C SER A 178 -23.62 -21.97 -3.21
N THR A 179 -23.17 -21.19 -2.24
CA THR A 179 -23.95 -20.89 -1.02
C THR A 179 -24.90 -19.70 -1.18
N TYR A 180 -24.86 -19.02 -2.33
CA TYR A 180 -25.70 -17.88 -2.63
C TYR A 180 -27.17 -18.26 -2.77
N ASN A 181 -28.02 -17.65 -1.94
CA ASN A 181 -29.45 -17.92 -1.79
C ASN A 181 -30.33 -16.76 -2.27
N GLY A 182 -29.77 -15.73 -2.90
CA GLY A 182 -30.54 -14.55 -3.27
C GLY A 182 -30.86 -13.62 -2.10
N SER A 183 -30.01 -13.59 -1.05
CA SER A 183 -30.12 -12.59 0.01
C SER A 183 -29.19 -11.40 -0.27
N VAL A 184 -29.62 -10.20 0.13
CA VAL A 184 -28.81 -8.98 0.03
C VAL A 184 -27.48 -9.13 0.77
N ALA A 185 -27.47 -9.79 1.93
CA ALA A 185 -26.27 -9.99 2.72
C ALA A 185 -25.22 -10.86 2.00
N GLN A 186 -25.62 -11.96 1.37
CA GLN A 186 -24.67 -12.78 0.60
C GLN A 186 -24.25 -12.10 -0.70
N ASN A 187 -25.17 -11.37 -1.34
CA ASN A 187 -24.83 -10.56 -2.51
C ASN A 187 -23.78 -9.49 -2.14
N ASN A 188 -23.91 -8.83 -0.99
CA ASN A 188 -22.92 -7.88 -0.50
C ASN A 188 -21.56 -8.54 -0.27
N LYS A 189 -21.52 -9.71 0.37
CA LYS A 189 -20.26 -10.47 0.57
C LYS A 189 -19.56 -10.78 -0.75
N LEU A 190 -20.30 -11.17 -1.78
CA LEU A 190 -19.76 -11.42 -3.11
C LEU A 190 -19.23 -10.15 -3.79
N ILE A 191 -19.92 -9.02 -3.62
CA ILE A 191 -19.48 -7.71 -4.14
C ILE A 191 -18.19 -7.25 -3.45
N GLU A 192 -18.11 -7.37 -2.12
CA GLU A 192 -16.92 -7.04 -1.33
C GLU A 192 -15.74 -7.95 -1.71
N TRP A 193 -15.96 -9.26 -1.79
CA TRP A 193 -14.95 -10.22 -2.24
C TRP A 193 -14.45 -9.89 -3.64
N ALA A 194 -15.36 -9.65 -4.60
CA ALA A 194 -14.99 -9.35 -5.97
C ALA A 194 -14.20 -8.05 -6.08
N TRP A 195 -14.58 -7.02 -5.31
CA TRP A 195 -13.81 -5.78 -5.21
C TRP A 195 -12.41 -6.04 -4.68
N GLU A 196 -12.27 -6.77 -3.57
CA GLU A 196 -10.97 -7.06 -2.97
C GLU A 196 -10.07 -7.82 -3.93
N VAL A 197 -10.58 -8.85 -4.60
CA VAL A 197 -9.82 -9.63 -5.59
C VAL A 197 -9.36 -8.77 -6.75
N THR A 198 -10.23 -7.91 -7.30
CA THR A 198 -9.82 -6.99 -8.38
C THR A 198 -8.78 -5.96 -7.95
N ARG A 199 -8.67 -5.69 -6.64
CA ARG A 199 -7.74 -4.72 -6.06
C ARG A 199 -6.39 -5.34 -5.72
N SER A 200 -6.40 -6.57 -5.17
CA SER A 200 -5.20 -7.27 -4.70
C SER A 200 -4.51 -8.09 -5.78
N THR A 201 -5.26 -8.56 -6.78
CA THR A 201 -4.76 -9.50 -7.78
C THR A 201 -4.44 -8.80 -9.10
N ASN A 202 -3.16 -8.56 -9.33
CA ASN A 202 -2.69 -7.99 -10.60
C ASN A 202 -2.96 -8.95 -11.77
N SER A 203 -3.38 -8.40 -12.92
CA SER A 203 -3.61 -9.17 -14.15
C SER A 203 -4.53 -10.38 -13.98
N LEU A 204 -5.55 -10.27 -13.12
CA LEU A 204 -6.50 -11.35 -12.79
C LEU A 204 -7.03 -12.09 -14.02
N GLU A 205 -7.42 -11.37 -15.09
CA GLU A 205 -7.95 -11.97 -16.32
C GLU A 205 -6.94 -12.91 -16.99
N GLU A 206 -5.68 -12.48 -17.09
CA GLU A 206 -4.62 -13.26 -17.73
C GLU A 206 -4.24 -14.47 -16.87
N ARG A 207 -4.16 -14.29 -15.56
CA ARG A 207 -3.89 -15.37 -14.60
C ARG A 207 -5.02 -16.41 -14.60
N LEU A 208 -6.27 -15.98 -14.68
CA LEU A 208 -7.42 -16.87 -14.84
C LEU A 208 -7.34 -17.66 -16.16
N ARG A 209 -6.92 -17.03 -17.26
CA ARG A 209 -6.75 -17.72 -18.56
C ARG A 209 -5.64 -18.78 -18.56
N GLN A 210 -4.64 -18.62 -17.70
CA GLN A 210 -3.58 -19.63 -17.52
C GLN A 210 -4.09 -20.85 -16.74
N LEU A 211 -5.08 -20.68 -15.86
CA LEU A 211 -5.63 -21.75 -15.01
C LEU A 211 -6.86 -22.44 -15.59
N LEU A 212 -7.71 -21.69 -16.30
CA LEU A 212 -9.03 -22.13 -16.75
C LEU A 212 -9.14 -22.05 -18.28
N PRO A 213 -10.02 -22.85 -18.90
CA PRO A 213 -10.33 -22.70 -20.31
C PRO A 213 -10.70 -21.24 -20.65
N GLY A 214 -10.19 -20.71 -21.76
CA GLY A 214 -10.26 -19.28 -22.06
C GLY A 214 -11.67 -18.67 -22.02
N ILE A 215 -12.72 -19.42 -22.41
CA ILE A 215 -14.11 -18.95 -22.31
C ILE A 215 -14.56 -18.87 -20.84
N PHE A 216 -14.27 -19.90 -20.04
CA PHE A 216 -14.65 -19.92 -18.62
C PHE A 216 -13.90 -18.84 -17.83
N ALA A 217 -12.59 -18.68 -18.09
CA ALA A 217 -11.78 -17.61 -17.52
C ALA A 217 -12.35 -16.21 -17.84
N THR A 218 -12.76 -16.00 -19.09
CA THR A 218 -13.32 -14.71 -19.54
C THR A 218 -14.69 -14.45 -18.88
N GLU A 219 -15.59 -15.45 -18.87
CA GLU A 219 -16.91 -15.33 -18.22
C GLU A 219 -16.76 -15.01 -16.71
N LEU A 220 -15.87 -15.70 -16.00
CA LEU A 220 -15.60 -15.43 -14.59
C LEU A 220 -14.96 -14.06 -14.38
N SER A 221 -13.92 -13.72 -15.14
CA SER A 221 -13.26 -12.43 -15.03
C SER A 221 -14.26 -11.28 -15.23
N GLU A 222 -15.06 -11.31 -16.30
CA GLU A 222 -16.08 -10.29 -16.56
C GLU A 222 -17.07 -10.18 -15.40
N ALA A 223 -17.55 -11.30 -14.88
CA ALA A 223 -18.50 -11.32 -13.78
C ALA A 223 -17.89 -10.78 -12.48
N ILE A 224 -16.63 -11.10 -12.16
CA ILE A 224 -15.90 -10.56 -10.99
C ILE A 224 -15.76 -9.05 -11.13
N HIS A 225 -15.36 -8.55 -12.30
CA HIS A 225 -15.25 -7.12 -12.56
C HIS A 225 -16.61 -6.42 -12.43
N LEU A 226 -17.68 -7.01 -12.96
CA LEU A 226 -19.03 -6.44 -12.85
C LEU A 226 -19.50 -6.36 -11.39
N LEU A 227 -19.27 -7.40 -10.57
CA LEU A 227 -19.64 -7.38 -9.15
C LEU A 227 -18.84 -6.33 -8.37
N GLY A 228 -17.52 -6.30 -8.53
CA GLY A 228 -16.64 -5.34 -7.83
C GLY A 228 -16.87 -3.88 -8.24
N HIS A 229 -17.57 -3.63 -9.36
CA HIS A 229 -17.82 -2.27 -9.88
C HIS A 229 -18.62 -1.41 -8.90
N SER A 230 -19.56 -1.99 -8.17
CA SER A 230 -20.40 -1.26 -7.20
C SER A 230 -19.55 -0.67 -6.07
N SER A 231 -18.66 -1.45 -5.48
CA SER A 231 -17.73 -0.98 -4.44
C SER A 231 -16.76 0.07 -4.98
N ARG A 232 -16.21 -0.13 -6.19
CA ARG A 232 -15.34 0.87 -6.82
C ARG A 232 -16.08 2.20 -7.04
N THR A 233 -17.35 2.13 -7.45
CA THR A 233 -18.20 3.32 -7.63
C THR A 233 -18.45 4.02 -6.30
N LYS A 234 -18.73 3.29 -5.20
CA LYS A 234 -18.86 3.84 -3.85
C LYS A 234 -17.63 4.70 -3.47
N TYR A 235 -16.43 4.13 -3.59
CA TYR A 235 -15.21 4.87 -3.21
C TYR A 235 -14.93 6.06 -4.13
N THR A 236 -15.22 5.96 -5.43
CA THR A 236 -15.12 7.13 -6.33
C THR A 236 -16.09 8.24 -5.95
N ILE A 237 -17.33 7.92 -5.55
CA ILE A 237 -18.30 8.91 -5.05
C ILE A 237 -17.75 9.60 -3.80
N ILE A 238 -17.28 8.84 -2.81
CA ILE A 238 -16.73 9.39 -1.56
C ILE A 238 -15.55 10.30 -1.85
N ARG A 239 -14.61 9.84 -2.69
CA ARG A 239 -13.41 10.58 -3.06
C ARG A 239 -13.74 11.88 -3.79
N ALA A 240 -14.69 11.85 -4.72
CA ALA A 240 -15.11 13.04 -5.46
C ALA A 240 -15.79 14.05 -4.54
N ALA A 241 -16.67 13.58 -3.64
CA ALA A 241 -17.34 14.44 -2.67
C ALA A 241 -16.34 15.09 -1.71
N THR A 242 -15.36 14.33 -1.22
CA THR A 242 -14.38 14.77 -0.21
C THR A 242 -13.13 15.43 -0.79
N GLU A 243 -13.10 15.71 -2.10
CA GLU A 243 -11.96 16.37 -2.74
C GLU A 243 -11.78 17.79 -2.14
N PRO A 244 -10.55 18.24 -1.81
CA PRO A 244 -10.34 19.52 -1.11
C PRO A 244 -10.91 20.77 -1.79
N SER A 245 -11.10 20.72 -3.11
CA SER A 245 -11.73 21.80 -3.88
C SER A 245 -13.25 21.85 -3.74
N VAL A 246 -13.88 20.76 -3.30
CA VAL A 246 -15.34 20.63 -3.19
C VAL A 246 -15.79 21.11 -1.81
N ARG A 247 -16.62 22.15 -1.79
CA ARG A 247 -17.26 22.73 -0.60
C ARG A 247 -18.71 22.28 -0.44
N CYS A 248 -19.36 21.92 -1.54
CA CYS A 248 -20.76 21.52 -1.57
C CYS A 248 -20.97 20.49 -2.67
N VAL A 249 -21.82 19.50 -2.42
CA VAL A 249 -22.25 18.52 -3.41
C VAL A 249 -23.75 18.69 -3.63
N ARG A 250 -24.20 18.56 -4.88
CA ARG A 250 -25.61 18.57 -5.26
C ARG A 250 -25.88 17.48 -6.27
N VAL A 251 -26.89 16.66 -6.03
CA VAL A 251 -27.34 15.63 -6.96
C VAL A 251 -28.73 16.00 -7.46
N ARG A 252 -28.91 15.95 -8.79
CA ARG A 252 -30.17 16.32 -9.43
C ARG A 252 -30.58 15.27 -10.45
N PHE A 253 -31.87 14.97 -10.48
CA PHE A 253 -32.47 14.21 -11.57
C PHE A 253 -32.90 15.15 -12.70
N GLY A 254 -32.45 14.88 -13.93
CA GLY A 254 -32.77 15.68 -15.11
C GLY A 254 -31.55 16.23 -15.84
N ASN A 255 -31.81 17.03 -16.88
CA ASN A 255 -30.75 17.65 -17.67
C ASN A 255 -30.12 18.84 -16.93
N PRO A 256 -28.80 19.06 -17.05
CA PRO A 256 -28.20 20.29 -16.56
C PRO A 256 -28.79 21.51 -17.27
N PRO A 257 -28.88 22.67 -16.60
CA PRO A 257 -29.27 23.92 -17.25
C PRO A 257 -28.31 24.18 -18.41
N LYS A 258 -28.86 24.59 -19.56
CA LYS A 258 -28.01 24.98 -20.70
C LYS A 258 -27.11 26.13 -20.25
N PRO A 259 -25.79 26.07 -20.49
CA PRO A 259 -24.92 27.21 -20.18
C PRO A 259 -25.48 28.42 -20.91
N ARG A 260 -25.78 29.49 -20.16
CA ARG A 260 -26.16 30.76 -20.77
C ARG A 260 -24.96 31.17 -21.61
N SER A 261 -25.11 31.16 -22.93
CA SER A 261 -24.12 31.67 -23.86
C SER A 261 -24.11 33.18 -23.70
N ASP A 262 -23.37 33.68 -22.71
CA ASP A 262 -23.14 35.10 -22.54
C ASP A 262 -22.17 35.55 -23.63
N SER A 263 -22.72 35.75 -24.83
CA SER A 263 -22.08 36.51 -25.90
C SER A 263 -22.11 37.99 -25.50
N ALA A 264 -21.23 38.38 -24.59
CA ALA A 264 -20.98 39.77 -24.23
C ALA A 264 -19.47 40.05 -24.34
N SER A 265 -19.10 40.56 -25.51
CA SER A 265 -17.88 41.30 -25.76
C SER A 265 -17.66 42.36 -24.69
N SER A 266 -16.59 42.25 -23.90
CA SER A 266 -16.02 43.42 -23.22
C SER A 266 -14.50 43.29 -23.08
N SER A 267 -13.84 44.18 -23.80
CA SER A 267 -12.43 44.48 -23.78
C SER A 267 -12.07 45.32 -22.54
N SER A 268 -11.12 44.86 -21.73
CA SER A 268 -10.25 45.70 -20.87
C SER A 268 -9.12 44.78 -20.37
N LYS A 269 -7.81 44.97 -20.68
CA LYS A 269 -6.84 46.05 -20.42
C LYS A 269 -6.72 46.46 -18.96
N THR A 270 -5.81 45.80 -18.23
CA THR A 270 -5.12 46.29 -17.01
C THR A 270 -3.97 45.31 -16.68
N SER A 271 -2.73 45.61 -17.05
CA SER A 271 -1.68 46.29 -16.25
C SER A 271 -1.18 45.51 -15.03
N SER A 272 0.04 44.96 -15.17
CA SER A 272 0.86 44.36 -14.11
C SER A 272 1.38 45.39 -13.10
N PRO A 273 1.71 44.96 -11.87
CA PRO A 273 2.82 45.60 -11.15
C PRO A 273 3.90 44.64 -10.66
N LYS A 274 5.09 45.25 -10.66
CA LYS A 274 6.45 44.84 -10.33
C LYS A 274 6.66 44.13 -8.99
N ARG A 275 7.56 43.13 -9.08
CA ARG A 275 8.57 42.66 -8.12
C ARG A 275 9.09 43.73 -7.13
N SER A 276 9.17 43.37 -5.86
CA SER A 276 10.05 43.99 -4.86
C SER A 276 10.80 42.89 -4.12
N SER A 277 12.12 42.99 -4.14
CA SER A 277 13.10 42.15 -3.46
C SER A 277 13.56 42.82 -2.17
N ARG A 278 13.62 42.09 -1.05
CA ARG A 278 14.52 42.44 0.05
C ARG A 278 14.83 41.21 0.90
N GLY A 279 16.10 40.85 0.95
CA GLY A 279 16.62 39.78 1.82
C GLY A 279 16.98 40.31 3.21
N GLN A 280 17.25 39.37 4.12
CA GLN A 280 18.09 39.60 5.30
C GLN A 280 18.69 38.29 5.80
N ASN A 281 20.01 38.34 5.99
CA ASN A 281 20.88 37.31 6.54
C ASN A 281 20.65 37.14 8.05
N HIS A 282 20.79 35.92 8.56
CA HIS A 282 21.06 35.68 9.97
C HIS A 282 22.32 34.84 10.18
N ASN A 283 23.04 35.25 11.22
CA ASN A 283 24.39 34.85 11.61
C ASN A 283 24.48 33.43 12.15
N VAL A 284 25.62 32.81 11.87
CA VAL A 284 26.10 31.55 12.44
C VAL A 284 26.61 31.80 13.86
N ALA A 285 26.19 30.96 14.82
CA ALA A 285 26.75 30.88 16.16
C ALA A 285 27.43 29.52 16.37
N THR A 286 28.63 29.55 16.94
CA THR A 286 29.50 28.42 17.28
C THR A 286 29.06 27.76 18.60
N PRO A 287 29.12 26.43 18.77
CA PRO A 287 28.82 25.79 20.04
C PRO A 287 30.05 25.55 20.92
N SER A 288 29.84 25.70 22.23
CA SER A 288 30.80 25.49 23.32
C SER A 288 30.97 24.01 23.67
N ALA A 289 32.20 23.62 24.04
CA ALA A 289 32.59 22.26 24.40
C ALA A 289 32.00 21.79 25.75
N VAL A 290 31.29 20.67 25.73
CA VAL A 290 30.83 19.93 26.91
C VAL A 290 31.77 18.74 27.16
N LYS A 291 32.14 18.51 28.42
CA LYS A 291 33.02 17.41 28.84
C LYS A 291 32.27 16.08 28.83
N ASN A 292 32.81 15.07 28.14
CA ASN A 292 32.22 13.75 27.96
C ASN A 292 32.42 12.85 29.19
N THR A 293 31.33 12.31 29.73
CA THR A 293 31.32 11.18 30.67
C THR A 293 30.89 9.92 29.91
N PRO A 294 31.58 8.77 30.03
CA PRO A 294 31.27 7.56 29.27
C PRO A 294 29.89 6.99 29.63
N ALA A 295 29.10 6.62 28.61
CA ALA A 295 27.69 6.23 28.71
C ALA A 295 27.44 4.99 29.59
N GLY A 296 28.42 4.08 29.70
CA GLY A 296 28.34 2.89 30.57
C GLY A 296 28.20 3.21 32.05
N ALA A 297 28.69 4.37 32.51
CA ALA A 297 28.57 4.79 33.90
C ALA A 297 27.19 5.41 34.24
N ILE A 298 26.38 5.72 33.23
CA ILE A 298 25.13 6.49 33.40
C ILE A 298 23.90 5.57 33.55
N LEU A 299 23.94 4.36 32.99
CA LEU A 299 22.80 3.42 33.00
C LEU A 299 22.88 2.34 34.10
N ALA A 300 24.04 2.17 34.74
CA ALA A 300 24.17 1.34 35.93
C ALA A 300 23.65 2.11 37.14
N GLY A 301 22.40 1.85 37.57
CA GLY A 301 21.83 2.45 38.77
C GLY A 301 22.68 2.18 40.04
N PRO A 302 22.46 2.93 41.13
CA PRO A 302 23.27 2.83 42.33
C PRO A 302 22.90 1.56 43.13
N THR A 303 23.47 0.42 42.77
CA THR A 303 23.39 -0.79 43.61
C THR A 303 24.67 -1.60 43.56
N SER A 304 25.21 -1.80 44.77
CA SER A 304 26.18 -2.80 45.21
C SER A 304 27.66 -2.47 45.09
N ASN A 305 28.27 -2.30 46.27
CA ASN A 305 29.69 -2.10 46.53
C ASN A 305 30.55 -3.26 46.02
N GLY A 306 31.40 -3.00 45.02
CA GLY A 306 32.49 -3.86 44.59
C GLY A 306 33.32 -3.14 43.51
N PRO A 307 34.66 -3.20 43.53
CA PRO A 307 35.48 -2.41 42.61
C PRO A 307 35.41 -2.97 41.18
N ASP A 308 35.16 -2.04 40.24
CA ASP A 308 35.58 -2.03 38.83
C ASP A 308 35.27 -3.23 37.93
N ARG A 309 33.99 -3.60 37.83
CA ARG A 309 33.46 -4.16 36.58
C ARG A 309 32.13 -3.49 36.26
N TYR A 310 32.17 -2.41 35.48
CA TYR A 310 30.97 -1.91 34.82
C TYR A 310 30.41 -3.05 33.96
N PRO A 311 29.09 -3.32 34.02
CA PRO A 311 28.50 -4.29 33.10
C PRO A 311 28.81 -3.87 31.68
N ASP A 312 29.30 -4.81 30.87
CA ASP A 312 29.54 -4.55 29.45
C ASP A 312 28.21 -4.10 28.83
N ILE A 313 28.26 -3.13 27.92
CA ILE A 313 27.06 -2.62 27.25
C ILE A 313 26.30 -3.79 26.58
N THR A 314 27.02 -4.87 26.25
CA THR A 314 26.47 -6.12 25.72
C THR A 314 25.56 -6.91 26.67
N ASP A 315 25.64 -6.68 27.98
CA ASP A 315 24.92 -7.46 28.99
C ASP A 315 23.59 -6.80 29.44
N LEU A 316 23.26 -5.63 28.89
CA LEU A 316 22.05 -4.90 29.24
C LEU A 316 20.79 -5.56 28.63
N GLN A 317 19.95 -6.15 29.48
CA GLN A 317 18.58 -6.52 29.14
C GLN A 317 17.61 -5.41 29.56
N PRO A 318 16.60 -5.05 28.75
CA PRO A 318 16.18 -5.64 27.47
C PRO A 318 16.94 -5.11 26.23
N MET A 319 16.90 -5.84 25.11
CA MET A 319 17.54 -5.50 23.81
C MET A 319 17.41 -4.01 23.39
N TYR A 320 16.24 -3.39 23.61
CA TYR A 320 16.03 -1.99 23.26
C TYR A 320 16.89 -1.02 24.08
N LEU A 321 17.18 -1.37 25.34
CA LEU A 321 18.04 -0.56 26.21
C LEU A 321 19.51 -0.66 25.76
N GLN A 322 19.97 -1.86 25.40
CA GLN A 322 21.27 -2.06 24.79
C GLN A 322 21.41 -1.27 23.49
N ALA A 323 20.42 -1.32 22.60
CA ALA A 323 20.45 -0.57 21.35
C ALA A 323 20.54 0.96 21.59
N VAL A 324 19.79 1.49 22.57
CA VAL A 324 19.87 2.89 22.96
C VAL A 324 21.25 3.24 23.55
N ALA A 325 21.78 2.39 24.43
CA ALA A 325 23.11 2.59 25.02
C ALA A 325 24.21 2.63 23.94
N MET A 326 24.15 1.72 22.96
CA MET A 326 25.06 1.65 21.83
C MET A 326 24.98 2.90 20.93
N LEU A 327 23.76 3.38 20.64
CA LEU A 327 23.59 4.64 19.90
C LEU A 327 24.23 5.80 20.65
N ILE A 328 23.92 5.94 21.94
CA ILE A 328 24.41 7.03 22.79
C ILE A 328 25.94 7.01 22.86
N ASP A 329 26.53 5.86 23.15
CA ASP A 329 27.98 5.72 23.24
C ASP A 329 28.67 6.10 21.91
N SER A 330 28.18 5.58 20.78
CA SER A 330 28.71 5.90 19.45
C SER A 330 28.60 7.39 19.13
N VAL A 331 27.43 7.98 19.38
CA VAL A 331 27.15 9.38 19.06
C VAL A 331 27.99 10.35 19.90
N PHE A 332 28.16 10.09 21.21
CA PHE A 332 28.99 10.94 22.08
C PHE A 332 30.50 10.79 21.82
N ARG A 333 30.93 9.61 21.33
CA ARG A 333 32.31 9.37 20.91
C ARG A 333 32.62 9.83 19.50
N TYR A 334 31.63 10.32 18.75
CA TYR A 334 31.77 10.68 17.34
C TYR A 334 32.18 9.49 16.46
N GLU A 335 31.80 8.29 16.89
CA GLU A 335 32.06 7.04 16.19
C GLU A 335 30.83 6.60 15.40
N MET A 336 31.05 5.78 14.38
CA MET A 336 29.96 5.16 13.63
C MET A 336 29.30 4.09 14.49
N VAL A 337 27.97 3.98 14.42
CA VAL A 337 27.26 2.88 15.07
C VAL A 337 27.71 1.56 14.43
N PRO A 338 28.16 0.56 15.21
CA PRO A 338 28.62 -0.71 14.66
C PRO A 338 27.54 -1.41 13.83
N VAL A 339 27.86 -1.82 12.60
CA VAL A 339 26.86 -2.38 11.65
C VAL A 339 26.19 -3.63 12.19
N GLY A 340 26.94 -4.50 12.86
CA GLY A 340 26.44 -5.77 13.39
C GLY A 340 25.51 -5.67 14.61
N CYS A 341 25.28 -4.47 15.18
CA CYS A 341 24.44 -4.31 16.36
C CYS A 341 22.99 -3.90 16.03
N ASP A 342 22.05 -4.21 16.91
CA ASP A 342 20.63 -3.86 16.70
C ASP A 342 20.38 -2.35 16.68
N ALA A 343 21.25 -1.53 17.27
CA ALA A 343 21.13 -0.07 17.19
C ALA A 343 21.18 0.41 15.73
N TYR A 344 22.04 -0.19 14.91
CA TYR A 344 22.17 0.16 13.50
C TYR A 344 20.85 -0.04 12.74
N TYR A 345 20.14 -1.14 13.03
CA TYR A 345 18.84 -1.43 12.44
C TYR A 345 17.71 -0.58 13.07
N LEU A 346 17.58 -0.58 14.39
CA LEU A 346 16.45 0.03 15.10
C LEU A 346 16.37 1.54 14.92
N PHE A 347 17.53 2.20 14.78
CA PHE A 347 17.64 3.63 14.49
C PHE A 347 17.77 3.95 12.99
N GLY A 348 17.58 2.96 12.12
CA GLY A 348 17.40 3.18 10.68
C GLY A 348 18.66 3.58 9.91
N PHE A 349 19.87 3.28 10.41
CA PHE A 349 21.11 3.49 9.64
C PHE A 349 21.15 2.64 8.36
N VAL A 350 20.40 1.54 8.34
CA VAL A 350 20.12 0.72 7.15
C VAL A 350 19.42 1.48 6.00
N THR A 351 18.87 2.67 6.28
CA THR A 351 18.24 3.53 5.25
C THR A 351 19.22 4.45 4.55
N CYS A 352 20.41 4.66 5.13
CA CYS A 352 21.48 5.47 4.56
C CYS A 352 22.10 4.75 3.37
N GLN A 353 22.40 5.45 2.28
CA GLN A 353 23.01 4.88 1.06
C GLN A 353 24.52 4.73 1.22
N ASP A 354 25.16 5.68 1.90
CA ASP A 354 26.59 5.74 2.08
C ASP A 354 27.00 6.21 3.49
N GLN A 355 28.30 6.18 3.76
CA GLN A 355 28.86 6.59 5.04
C GLN A 355 28.68 8.10 5.34
N SER A 356 28.49 8.93 4.31
CA SER A 356 28.23 10.35 4.49
C SER A 356 26.83 10.58 5.06
N GLU A 357 25.83 9.89 4.51
CA GLU A 357 24.46 9.88 5.04
C GLU A 357 24.41 9.28 6.45
N GLU A 358 25.14 8.19 6.72
CA GLU A 358 25.20 7.63 8.07
C GLU A 358 25.80 8.62 9.08
N ARG A 359 26.85 9.35 8.68
CA ARG A 359 27.46 10.39 9.53
C ARG A 359 26.51 11.57 9.75
N ALA A 360 25.75 11.97 8.73
CA ALA A 360 24.71 12.97 8.86
C ALA A 360 23.61 12.52 9.84
N LEU A 361 23.22 11.24 9.78
CA LEU A 361 22.25 10.65 10.69
C LEU A 361 22.78 10.55 12.13
N CYS A 362 24.05 10.20 12.33
CA CYS A 362 24.70 10.30 13.64
C CYS A 362 24.64 11.73 14.19
N GLY A 363 24.95 12.74 13.35
CA GLY A 363 24.85 14.15 13.72
C GLY A 363 23.42 14.59 14.07
N TYR A 364 22.42 14.04 13.39
CA TYR A 364 21.01 14.25 13.69
C TYR A 364 20.63 13.68 15.06
N TYR A 365 20.97 12.41 15.34
CA TYR A 365 20.73 11.81 16.66
C TYR A 365 21.52 12.51 17.78
N ARG A 366 22.68 13.08 17.45
CA ARG A 366 23.42 13.89 18.40
C ARG A 366 22.70 15.16 18.77
N THR A 367 22.25 15.91 17.77
CA THR A 367 21.51 17.15 17.98
C THR A 367 20.26 16.87 18.81
N PHE A 368 19.59 15.74 18.57
CA PHE A 368 18.49 15.26 19.40
C PHE A 368 18.90 15.08 20.87
N LEU A 369 19.98 14.33 21.14
CA LEU A 369 20.46 14.03 22.48
C LEU A 369 20.94 15.29 23.23
N GLU A 370 21.56 16.24 22.53
CA GLU A 370 22.01 17.52 23.11
C GLU A 370 20.83 18.47 23.40
N THR A 371 19.79 18.46 22.57
CA THR A 371 18.59 19.30 22.74
C THR A 371 17.67 18.79 23.85
N ALA A 372 17.65 17.47 24.07
CA ALA A 372 16.93 16.84 25.16
C ALA A 372 17.66 17.11 26.49
N GLN A 373 17.38 18.26 27.11
CA GLN A 373 17.95 18.70 28.39
C GLN A 373 18.08 17.56 29.42
N THR A 374 19.22 17.52 30.12
CA THR A 374 19.57 16.54 31.18
C THR A 374 18.46 16.40 32.23
N PRO A 375 18.14 15.17 32.70
CA PRO A 375 19.01 14.00 32.74
C PRO A 375 18.83 13.05 31.54
N ILE A 376 19.93 12.41 31.12
CA ILE A 376 19.95 11.50 29.97
C ILE A 376 19.31 10.14 30.29
N VAL A 377 19.34 9.67 31.54
CA VAL A 377 18.76 8.36 31.93
C VAL A 377 17.26 8.27 31.63
N PRO A 378 16.40 9.22 32.06
CA PRO A 378 14.99 9.23 31.66
C PRO A 378 14.76 9.33 30.15
N LEU A 379 15.71 9.92 29.40
CA LEU A 379 15.63 9.96 27.95
C LEU A 379 15.93 8.59 27.35
N CYS A 380 16.94 7.87 27.85
CA CYS A 380 17.27 6.51 27.43
C CYS A 380 16.06 5.58 27.60
N GLU A 381 15.43 5.63 28.77
CA GLU A 381 14.23 4.83 29.06
C GLU A 381 13.06 5.19 28.12
N LYS A 382 12.86 6.48 27.84
CA LYS A 382 11.84 6.95 26.89
C LYS A 382 12.13 6.48 25.47
N MET A 383 13.39 6.52 25.03
CA MET A 383 13.79 6.03 23.71
C MET A 383 13.60 4.51 23.61
N ALA A 384 14.03 3.75 24.62
CA ALA A 384 13.85 2.30 24.66
C ALA A 384 12.36 1.92 24.61
N ARG A 385 11.52 2.63 25.37
CA ARG A 385 10.06 2.45 25.34
C ARG A 385 9.46 2.86 23.99
N ALA A 386 9.93 3.95 23.39
CA ALA A 386 9.44 4.40 22.09
C ALA A 386 9.82 3.42 20.97
N LEU A 387 11.00 2.80 21.04
CA LEU A 387 11.38 1.70 20.15
C LEU A 387 10.46 0.48 20.32
N GLN A 388 10.24 0.06 21.57
CA GLN A 388 9.36 -1.07 21.89
C GLN A 388 7.92 -0.85 21.39
N LEU A 389 7.41 0.38 21.49
CA LEU A 389 6.04 0.74 21.09
C LEU A 389 5.92 1.18 19.62
N GLY A 390 7.03 1.26 18.87
CA GLY A 390 7.02 1.79 17.50
C GLY A 390 6.65 3.28 17.39
N THR A 391 6.90 4.07 18.45
CA THR A 391 6.55 5.51 18.53
C THR A 391 7.77 6.43 18.50
N LEU A 392 8.96 5.91 18.14
CA LEU A 392 10.20 6.69 18.09
C LEU A 392 10.09 7.94 17.21
N ASN A 393 9.40 7.87 16.06
CA ASN A 393 9.18 9.04 15.21
C ASN A 393 8.45 10.16 15.96
N GLY A 394 7.40 9.82 16.71
CA GLY A 394 6.66 10.78 17.53
C GLY A 394 7.53 11.40 18.64
N LEU A 395 8.43 10.61 19.24
CA LEU A 395 9.38 11.11 20.23
C LEU A 395 10.38 12.11 19.63
N LEU A 396 10.92 11.83 18.44
CA LEU A 396 11.83 12.72 17.71
C LEU A 396 11.13 14.03 17.33
N HIS A 397 9.90 13.94 16.80
CA HIS A 397 9.10 15.09 16.39
C HIS A 397 8.77 16.02 17.57
N ASN A 398 8.32 15.46 18.69
CA ASN A 398 7.90 16.20 19.89
C ASN A 398 9.05 16.93 20.59
N LYS A 399 10.30 16.58 20.30
CA LYS A 399 11.51 17.13 20.96
C LYS A 399 12.31 18.07 20.06
N GLY A 400 11.66 18.65 19.05
CA GLY A 400 12.20 19.77 18.28
C GLY A 400 12.88 19.38 16.96
N LEU A 401 12.80 18.12 16.55
CA LEU A 401 13.27 17.68 15.23
C LEU A 401 12.08 17.43 14.29
N GLN A 402 11.31 18.50 14.06
CA GLN A 402 10.09 18.44 13.25
C GLN A 402 10.39 18.15 11.77
N ASP A 403 11.61 18.43 11.33
CA ASP A 403 12.05 18.31 9.93
C ASP A 403 12.62 16.93 9.56
N LEU A 404 12.33 15.87 10.33
CA LEU A 404 12.81 14.52 9.99
C LEU A 404 12.40 14.13 8.56
N LYS A 405 11.15 14.42 8.18
CA LYS A 405 10.62 14.15 6.84
C LYS A 405 11.37 14.88 5.73
N MET A 406 11.87 16.08 6.01
CA MET A 406 12.59 16.91 5.02
C MET A 406 14.08 16.58 4.97
N SER A 407 14.69 16.29 6.13
CA SER A 407 16.13 16.03 6.25
C SER A 407 16.51 14.58 5.96
N HIS A 408 15.69 13.62 6.41
CA HIS A 408 15.93 12.17 6.27
C HIS A 408 14.63 11.45 5.91
N PRO A 409 14.08 11.66 4.69
CA PRO A 409 12.80 11.09 4.27
C PRO A 409 12.75 9.56 4.38
N SER A 410 13.83 8.87 4.02
CA SER A 410 13.92 7.41 4.13
C SER A 410 13.87 6.90 5.57
N LEU A 411 14.47 7.63 6.52
CA LEU A 411 14.37 7.31 7.94
C LEU A 411 12.94 7.54 8.45
N HIS A 412 12.31 8.65 8.05
CA HIS A 412 10.93 8.94 8.42
C HIS A 412 10.00 7.79 8.00
N ASP A 413 10.09 7.34 6.75
CA ASP A 413 9.26 6.26 6.22
C ASP A 413 9.56 4.94 6.95
N PHE A 414 10.82 4.65 7.25
CA PHE A 414 11.23 3.47 8.02
C PHE A 414 10.67 3.47 9.45
N LEU A 415 10.67 4.62 10.14
CA LEU A 415 10.19 4.73 11.52
C LEU A 415 8.66 4.78 11.62
N MET A 416 7.95 5.11 10.54
CA MET A 416 6.48 5.06 10.48
C MET A 416 5.92 3.64 10.37
N VAL A 417 6.74 2.68 9.90
CA VAL A 417 6.36 1.28 9.78
C VAL A 417 6.73 0.53 11.06
N LYS A 418 5.78 -0.25 11.59
CA LYS A 418 6.01 -1.11 12.76
C LYS A 418 7.12 -2.12 12.47
N SER A 419 7.91 -2.49 13.47
CA SER A 419 9.04 -3.41 13.32
C SER A 419 8.68 -4.70 12.56
N THR A 420 7.55 -5.32 12.91
CA THR A 420 7.05 -6.56 12.29
C THR A 420 6.55 -6.41 10.86
N GLU A 421 6.30 -5.19 10.41
CA GLU A 421 5.81 -4.87 9.05
C GLU A 421 6.93 -4.28 8.19
N ARG A 422 8.16 -4.15 8.73
CA ARG A 422 9.29 -3.62 7.97
C ARG A 422 9.77 -4.64 6.94
N PRO A 423 10.17 -4.21 5.75
CA PRO A 423 10.84 -5.06 4.80
C PRO A 423 12.07 -5.77 5.38
N THR A 424 12.16 -7.10 5.26
CA THR A 424 13.39 -7.87 5.61
C THR A 424 14.61 -7.42 4.83
N LEU A 425 14.39 -6.72 3.71
CA LEU A 425 15.44 -6.08 2.95
C LEU A 425 16.34 -5.19 3.80
N PHE A 426 15.79 -4.51 4.81
CA PHE A 426 16.61 -3.68 5.70
C PHE A 426 17.57 -4.51 6.56
N ARG A 427 17.14 -5.70 7.00
CA ARG A 427 18.03 -6.68 7.64
C ARG A 427 19.06 -7.25 6.66
N LEU A 428 18.69 -7.42 5.38
CA LEU A 428 19.63 -7.84 4.35
C LEU A 428 20.72 -6.79 4.12
N ILE A 429 20.36 -5.50 4.04
CA ILE A 429 21.31 -4.39 3.89
C ILE A 429 22.29 -4.38 5.07
N GLN A 430 21.79 -4.49 6.30
CA GLN A 430 22.63 -4.62 7.51
C GLN A 430 23.60 -5.80 7.38
N PHE A 431 23.08 -6.98 7.02
CA PHE A 431 23.87 -8.20 6.90
C PHE A 431 24.95 -8.09 5.83
N ILE A 432 24.67 -7.48 4.68
CA ILE A 432 25.64 -7.28 3.60
C ILE A 432 26.78 -6.36 4.06
N ARG A 433 26.45 -5.27 4.76
CA ARG A 433 27.43 -4.30 5.28
C ARG A 433 28.28 -4.86 6.42
N ASP A 434 27.75 -5.81 7.17
CA ASP A 434 28.48 -6.55 8.20
C ASP A 434 29.36 -7.62 7.55
N VAL A 435 30.56 -7.22 7.13
CA VAL A 435 31.49 -8.06 6.36
C VAL A 435 31.92 -9.31 7.14
N ASP A 436 32.05 -9.19 8.46
CA ASP A 436 32.54 -10.25 9.34
C ASP A 436 31.46 -11.27 9.72
N ASN A 437 30.18 -10.96 9.43
CA ASN A 437 29.07 -11.83 9.76
C ASN A 437 28.69 -12.77 8.60
N GLU A 438 28.96 -14.06 8.78
CA GLU A 438 28.64 -15.10 7.81
C GLU A 438 27.29 -15.79 8.08
N LYS A 439 26.62 -15.48 9.21
CA LYS A 439 25.42 -16.19 9.64
C LYS A 439 24.18 -15.31 9.47
N PRO A 440 23.34 -15.59 8.44
CA PRO A 440 22.12 -14.83 8.25
C PRO A 440 21.12 -15.11 9.37
N LEU A 441 20.40 -14.07 9.78
CA LEU A 441 19.26 -14.20 10.70
C LEU A 441 18.20 -15.17 10.13
N PRO A 442 17.38 -15.81 10.98
CA PRO A 442 16.33 -16.74 10.51
C PRO A 442 15.42 -16.15 9.43
N VAL A 443 15.02 -14.88 9.58
CA VAL A 443 14.20 -14.16 8.57
C VAL A 443 14.90 -13.99 7.23
N LEU A 444 16.23 -13.81 7.23
CA LEU A 444 17.02 -13.74 6.00
C LEU A 444 17.21 -15.12 5.37
N LYS A 445 17.37 -16.17 6.20
CA LYS A 445 17.38 -17.55 5.71
C LYS A 445 16.08 -17.87 4.97
N ARG A 446 14.93 -17.49 5.53
CA ARG A 446 13.61 -17.67 4.90
C ARG A 446 13.47 -16.91 3.56
N ASP A 447 13.96 -15.67 3.51
CA ASP A 447 13.62 -14.75 2.41
C ASP A 447 14.64 -14.69 1.27
N TYR A 448 15.93 -14.87 1.57
CA TYR A 448 17.02 -14.61 0.62
C TYR A 448 18.06 -15.73 0.54
N PHE A 449 18.10 -16.64 1.52
CA PHE A 449 19.14 -17.65 1.64
C PHE A 449 18.58 -19.07 1.87
N THR A 450 17.36 -19.34 1.41
CA THR A 450 16.62 -20.60 1.69
C THR A 450 17.37 -21.83 1.20
N LEU A 451 18.01 -21.73 0.04
CA LEU A 451 18.79 -22.82 -0.57
C LEU A 451 20.27 -22.83 -0.15
N CYS A 452 20.69 -21.91 0.72
CA CYS A 452 22.08 -21.81 1.17
C CYS A 452 22.35 -22.76 2.34
N GLN A 453 22.83 -23.97 2.02
CA GLN A 453 23.23 -24.96 3.02
C GLN A 453 24.66 -24.78 3.56
N GLN A 454 25.50 -24.01 2.86
CA GLN A 454 26.92 -23.86 3.15
C GLN A 454 27.29 -22.37 3.31
N PRO A 455 28.27 -22.02 4.18
CA PRO A 455 28.70 -20.63 4.38
C PRO A 455 29.16 -19.94 3.09
N GLU A 456 29.79 -20.69 2.18
CA GLU A 456 30.29 -20.17 0.91
C GLU A 456 29.14 -19.69 0.01
N HIS A 457 27.98 -20.37 0.05
CA HIS A 457 26.78 -19.96 -0.68
C HIS A 457 26.24 -18.63 -0.13
N VAL A 458 26.24 -18.45 1.19
CA VAL A 458 25.82 -17.21 1.83
C VAL A 458 26.75 -16.07 1.43
N ALA A 459 28.07 -16.27 1.55
CA ALA A 459 29.07 -15.26 1.17
C ALA A 459 28.96 -14.88 -0.32
N MET A 460 28.69 -15.85 -1.20
CA MET A 460 28.44 -15.62 -2.61
C MET A 460 27.18 -14.79 -2.84
N LEU A 461 26.05 -15.17 -2.25
CA LEU A 461 24.79 -14.42 -2.41
C LEU A 461 24.86 -13.02 -1.77
N LYS A 462 25.58 -12.81 -0.67
CA LYS A 462 25.85 -11.47 -0.12
C LYS A 462 26.47 -10.56 -1.19
N LYS A 463 27.48 -11.06 -1.92
CA LYS A 463 28.12 -10.30 -3.02
C LYS A 463 27.17 -10.04 -4.19
N VAL A 464 26.26 -10.97 -4.48
CA VAL A 464 25.25 -10.79 -5.54
C VAL A 464 24.25 -9.71 -5.15
N TYR A 465 23.69 -9.79 -3.95
CA TYR A 465 22.72 -8.80 -3.46
C TYR A 465 23.35 -7.40 -3.30
N ASP A 466 24.60 -7.32 -2.86
CA ASP A 466 25.36 -6.07 -2.81
C ASP A 466 25.45 -5.43 -4.21
N LYS A 467 25.84 -6.21 -5.22
CA LYS A 467 25.88 -5.73 -6.61
C LYS A 467 24.50 -5.30 -7.10
N ILE A 468 23.43 -6.02 -6.77
CA ILE A 468 22.06 -5.64 -7.16
C ILE A 468 21.69 -4.30 -6.53
N LEU A 469 21.91 -4.13 -5.22
CA LEU A 469 21.60 -2.90 -4.49
C LEU A 469 22.34 -1.67 -5.02
N ASN A 470 23.53 -1.87 -5.60
CA ASN A 470 24.28 -0.80 -6.26
C ASN A 470 23.68 -0.34 -7.61
N HIS A 471 22.75 -1.11 -8.20
CA HIS A 471 22.17 -0.82 -9.51
C HIS A 471 20.66 -0.56 -9.49
N VAL A 472 19.93 -1.07 -8.47
CA VAL A 472 18.48 -0.91 -8.37
C VAL A 472 18.06 -0.31 -7.04
N ARG A 473 16.90 0.36 -7.06
CA ARG A 473 16.26 0.84 -5.83
C ARG A 473 15.88 -0.35 -4.93
N THR A 474 16.04 -0.16 -3.63
CA THR A 474 15.71 -1.14 -2.57
C THR A 474 14.34 -1.78 -2.77
N VAL A 475 13.30 -0.98 -3.06
CA VAL A 475 11.93 -1.46 -3.31
C VAL A 475 11.86 -2.56 -4.38
N ARG A 476 12.64 -2.46 -5.47
CA ARG A 476 12.63 -3.49 -6.53
C ARG A 476 13.16 -4.84 -6.03
N LEU A 477 14.21 -4.84 -5.20
CA LEU A 477 14.75 -6.07 -4.64
C LEU A 477 13.78 -6.70 -3.63
N HIS A 478 13.11 -5.87 -2.82
CA HIS A 478 12.06 -6.34 -1.92
C HIS A 478 10.89 -6.98 -2.69
N ASP A 479 10.40 -6.33 -3.75
CA ASP A 479 9.33 -6.88 -4.58
C ASP A 479 9.78 -8.18 -5.26
N ALA A 480 10.99 -8.23 -5.79
CA ALA A 480 11.53 -9.46 -6.38
C ALA A 480 11.59 -10.60 -5.35
N CYS A 481 12.00 -10.33 -4.10
CA CYS A 481 11.94 -11.30 -3.01
C CYS A 481 10.51 -11.80 -2.77
N ARG A 482 9.55 -10.88 -2.59
CA ARG A 482 8.15 -11.20 -2.33
C ARG A 482 7.47 -12.01 -3.43
N PHE A 483 7.83 -11.73 -4.68
CA PHE A 483 7.23 -12.36 -5.84
C PHE A 483 8.01 -13.58 -6.34
N GLY A 484 9.04 -14.05 -5.62
CA GLY A 484 9.86 -15.19 -6.04
C GLY A 484 10.70 -14.93 -7.30
N ARG A 485 11.00 -13.66 -7.60
CA ARG A 485 11.65 -13.20 -8.84
C ARG A 485 13.11 -12.74 -8.65
N LEU A 486 13.79 -13.26 -7.63
CA LEU A 486 15.17 -12.85 -7.31
C LEU A 486 16.15 -13.24 -8.42
N GLN A 487 15.98 -14.41 -9.02
CA GLN A 487 16.81 -14.87 -10.12
C GLN A 487 16.65 -13.97 -11.35
N GLU A 488 15.41 -13.67 -11.76
CA GLU A 488 15.10 -12.83 -12.91
C GLU A 488 15.66 -11.42 -12.72
N LEU A 489 15.47 -10.83 -11.53
CA LEU A 489 16.03 -9.52 -11.21
C LEU A 489 17.57 -9.55 -11.28
N ALA A 490 18.20 -10.58 -10.75
CA ALA A 490 19.65 -10.69 -10.78
C ALA A 490 20.20 -10.82 -12.21
N VAL A 491 19.52 -11.58 -13.07
CA VAL A 491 19.90 -11.72 -14.49
C VAL A 491 19.64 -10.42 -15.26
N GLU A 492 18.54 -9.72 -15.00
CA GLU A 492 18.23 -8.40 -15.58
C GLU A 492 19.33 -7.38 -15.26
N VAL A 493 19.79 -7.36 -14.01
CA VAL A 493 20.68 -6.32 -13.49
C VAL A 493 22.15 -6.64 -13.72
N LEU A 494 22.55 -7.91 -13.52
CA LEU A 494 23.96 -8.34 -13.55
C LEU A 494 24.33 -9.10 -14.84
N GLY A 495 23.35 -9.41 -15.69
CA GLY A 495 23.55 -10.23 -16.88
C GLY A 495 23.58 -11.74 -16.57
N PRO A 496 24.10 -12.56 -17.50
CA PRO A 496 24.17 -14.01 -17.31
C PRO A 496 24.96 -14.39 -16.06
N LEU A 497 24.32 -15.17 -15.19
CA LEU A 497 24.92 -15.72 -13.97
C LEU A 497 25.28 -17.20 -14.19
N ASP A 498 26.22 -17.71 -13.41
CA ASP A 498 26.53 -19.13 -13.42
C ASP A 498 25.35 -19.96 -12.87
N TYR A 499 25.35 -21.25 -13.19
CA TYR A 499 24.29 -22.17 -12.81
C TYR A 499 24.09 -22.24 -11.29
N THR A 500 25.17 -22.18 -10.50
CA THR A 500 25.10 -22.30 -9.04
C THR A 500 24.42 -21.08 -8.44
N THR A 501 24.81 -19.88 -8.87
CA THR A 501 24.15 -18.64 -8.44
C THR A 501 22.68 -18.60 -8.86
N CYS A 502 22.38 -18.98 -10.11
CA CYS A 502 21.01 -19.09 -10.60
C CYS A 502 20.16 -20.02 -9.73
N ARG A 503 20.69 -21.19 -9.39
CA ARG A 503 20.00 -22.18 -8.55
C ARG A 503 19.74 -21.63 -7.14
N LEU A 504 20.70 -20.94 -6.53
CA LEU A 504 20.59 -20.43 -5.16
C LEU A 504 19.66 -19.21 -5.04
N LEU A 505 19.46 -18.46 -6.12
CA LEU A 505 18.51 -17.34 -6.18
C LEU A 505 17.07 -17.77 -6.43
N LYS A 506 16.81 -19.07 -6.64
CA LYS A 506 15.44 -19.57 -6.74
C LYS A 506 14.81 -19.49 -5.36
N ASN A 507 13.81 -18.62 -5.21
CA ASN A 507 12.92 -18.67 -4.08
C ASN A 507 11.79 -19.65 -4.39
N GLU A 508 11.54 -20.58 -3.47
CA GLU A 508 10.38 -21.46 -3.55
C GLU A 508 9.13 -20.62 -3.25
N PHE A 509 8.46 -20.23 -4.33
CA PHE A 509 7.15 -19.55 -4.41
C PHE A 509 6.98 -18.19 -3.70
N PRO A 510 6.19 -17.28 -4.30
CA PRO A 510 5.74 -16.08 -3.61
C PRO A 510 4.84 -16.45 -2.43
N HIS A 511 5.27 -16.17 -1.21
CA HIS A 511 4.47 -16.36 0.00
C HIS A 511 4.10 -15.00 0.60
N PRO A 512 2.84 -14.76 1.03
CA PRO A 512 2.42 -13.47 1.57
C PRO A 512 3.14 -13.07 2.87
N LEU A 513 3.80 -14.03 3.53
CA LEU A 513 4.61 -13.83 4.75
C LEU A 513 6.10 -13.61 4.47
N ILE A 514 6.56 -13.76 3.21
CA ILE A 514 7.95 -13.47 2.83
C ILE A 514 8.12 -11.96 2.63
N GLY A 515 9.30 -11.45 2.97
CA GLY A 515 9.68 -10.07 2.73
C GLY A 515 9.46 -9.14 3.93
N PHE A 516 8.93 -9.61 5.06
CA PHE A 516 8.68 -8.80 6.26
C PHE A 516 9.43 -9.33 7.50
N ASP A 517 9.97 -8.42 8.32
CA ASP A 517 10.78 -8.69 9.51
C ASP A 517 9.92 -9.19 10.69
N ASP A 518 9.32 -10.35 10.49
CA ASP A 518 8.49 -11.05 11.47
C ASP A 518 8.87 -12.53 11.58
N ASP A 519 8.39 -13.16 12.66
CA ASP A 519 8.63 -14.58 12.92
C ASP A 519 7.68 -15.51 12.13
N ARG A 520 6.79 -14.97 11.30
CA ARG A 520 5.76 -15.76 10.63
C ARG A 520 6.40 -16.55 9.48
N GLY A 521 6.13 -17.84 9.40
CA GLY A 521 6.71 -18.69 8.36
C GLY A 521 8.19 -19.06 8.58
N LEU A 522 8.78 -18.79 9.76
CA LEU A 522 10.10 -19.33 10.12
C LEU A 522 10.11 -20.85 10.36
N LYS A 523 8.93 -21.47 10.45
CA LYS A 523 8.74 -22.92 10.61
C LYS A 523 8.35 -23.64 9.30
N LEU A 524 8.33 -22.92 8.18
CA LEU A 524 8.03 -23.49 6.87
C LEU A 524 9.17 -24.39 6.38
#